data_AF-A0A2A3MQ90-F1
#
_entry.id   AF-A0A2A3MQ90-F1
#
_cell.length_a   1.000
_cell.length_b   1.000
_cell.length_c   1.000
_cell.angle_alpha   90.00
_cell.angle_beta   90.00
_cell.angle_gamma   90.00
#
_symmetry.space_group_name_H-M   'P 1'
#
loop_
_entity.id
_entity.type
_entity.pdbx_description
1 polymer ?
#
loop_
_entity_poly.entity_id
_entity_poly.type
_entity_poly.pdbx_seq_one_letter_code
_entity_poly.pdbx_strand_id
1 'polypeptide(L)'
;MTNLTILQLNDLHGYVEPHSELQRDAHGDFQFAQMGGLARIKTLFDQARQENPGGVIALDNGDTFHGTHFAVQDRARAMVPLINVT
;
A
#
# COMPACT_ATOMS: atom_id res chain seq x y z
N MET A 1 19.42 9.72 20.51
CA MET A 1 19.27 8.32 20.05
C MET A 1 18.87 8.36 18.59
N THR A 2 19.48 7.55 17.73
CA THR A 2 19.07 7.45 16.32
C THR A 2 17.84 6.54 16.23
N ASN A 3 16.77 7.01 15.60
CA ASN A 3 15.54 6.25 15.42
C ASN A 3 15.40 5.82 13.95
N LEU A 4 15.10 4.54 13.72
CA LEU A 4 14.86 3.97 12.40
C LEU A 4 13.42 3.45 12.33
N THR A 5 12.65 3.99 11.40
CA THR A 5 11.30 3.52 11.06
C THR A 5 11.38 2.63 9.83
N ILE A 6 10.89 1.39 9.92
CA ILE A 6 10.79 0.47 8.79
C ILE A 6 9.32 0.36 8.40
N LEU A 7 9.01 0.71 7.16
CA LEU A 7 7.69 0.51 6.56
C LEU A 7 7.80 -0.65 5.57
N GLN A 8 6.85 -1.58 5.63
CA GLN A 8 6.82 -2.73 4.73
C GLN A 8 5.47 -2.78 4.01
N LEU A 9 5.55 -2.99 2.70
CA LEU A 9 4.43 -3.32 1.84
C LEU A 9 4.77 -4.64 1.13
N ASN A 10 3.79 -5.50 0.97
CA ASN A 10 3.93 -6.80 0.30
C ASN A 10 2.61 -7.15 -0.37
N ASP A 11 2.67 -8.01 -1.40
CA ASP A 11 1.50 -8.65 -2.01
C ASP A 11 0.43 -7.63 -2.44
N LEU A 12 0.86 -6.45 -2.93
CA LEU A 12 -0.06 -5.42 -3.42
C LEU A 12 -0.96 -5.96 -4.52
N HIS A 13 -0.48 -6.95 -5.29
CA HIS A 13 -1.22 -7.67 -6.30
C HIS A 13 -1.97 -6.78 -7.29
N GLY A 14 -1.40 -5.64 -7.67
CA GLY A 14 -2.05 -4.71 -8.59
C GLY A 14 -3.18 -3.86 -8.02
N TYR A 15 -3.44 -3.90 -6.70
CA TYR A 15 -4.48 -3.08 -6.04
C TYR A 15 -4.04 -1.63 -5.85
N VAL A 16 -4.04 -0.88 -6.94
CA VAL A 16 -3.76 0.55 -6.96
C VAL A 16 -4.85 1.37 -6.28
N GLU A 17 -6.11 0.99 -6.49
CA GLU A 17 -7.29 1.65 -5.91
C GLU A 17 -7.78 0.91 -4.65
N PRO A 18 -8.55 1.60 -3.78
CA PRO A 18 -9.27 0.92 -2.71
C PRO A 18 -10.19 -0.17 -3.25
N HIS A 19 -10.34 -1.23 -2.48
CA HIS A 19 -11.17 -2.37 -2.84
C HIS A 19 -11.96 -2.87 -1.63
N SER A 20 -13.03 -3.61 -1.91
CA SER A 20 -13.83 -4.26 -0.87
C SER A 20 -13.02 -5.37 -0.21
N GLU A 21 -12.76 -5.21 1.08
CA GLU A 21 -12.11 -6.19 1.93
C GLU A 21 -13.05 -6.73 3.00
N LEU A 22 -12.90 -8.02 3.31
CA LEU A 22 -13.69 -8.65 4.36
C LEU A 22 -13.07 -8.34 5.72
N GLN A 23 -13.80 -7.62 6.55
CA GLN A 23 -13.39 -7.30 7.92
C GLN A 23 -14.43 -7.75 8.95
N ARG A 24 -14.02 -7.82 10.21
CA ARG A 24 -14.94 -7.91 11.34
C ARG A 24 -15.28 -6.51 11.83
N ASP A 25 -16.54 -6.27 12.14
CA ASP A 25 -16.97 -5.05 12.82
C ASP A 25 -16.65 -5.09 14.33
N ALA A 26 -17.03 -4.04 15.06
CA ALA A 26 -16.80 -3.95 16.50
C ALA A 26 -17.56 -5.02 17.33
N HIS A 27 -18.57 -5.66 16.74
CA HIS A 27 -19.37 -6.73 17.34
C HIS A 27 -18.88 -8.13 16.92
N GLY A 28 -17.94 -8.20 15.97
CA GLY A 28 -17.36 -9.44 15.46
C GLY A 28 -18.02 -9.96 14.19
N ASP A 29 -19.03 -9.27 13.66
CA ASP A 29 -19.76 -9.68 12.45
C ASP A 29 -18.96 -9.37 11.18
N PHE A 30 -19.11 -10.21 10.16
CA PHE A 30 -18.46 -10.01 8.87
C PHE A 30 -19.13 -8.90 8.09
N GLN A 31 -18.32 -7.96 7.59
CA GLN A 31 -18.76 -6.89 6.70
C GLN A 31 -17.69 -6.60 5.65
N PHE A 32 -18.11 -6.05 4.51
CA PHE A 32 -17.19 -5.52 3.51
C PHE A 32 -16.92 -4.04 3.78
N ALA A 33 -15.65 -3.64 3.73
CA ALA A 33 -15.24 -2.24 3.81
C ALA A 33 -14.23 -1.91 2.73
N GLN A 34 -14.21 -0.65 2.29
CA GLN A 34 -13.20 -0.16 1.37
C GLN A 34 -11.87 0.01 2.10
N MET A 35 -10.84 -0.71 1.64
CA MET A 35 -9.51 -0.72 2.23
C MET A 35 -8.41 -0.60 1.16
N GLY A 36 -7.18 -0.38 1.62
CA GLY A 36 -6.00 -0.32 0.76
C GLY A 36 -5.95 0.92 -0.14
N GLY A 37 -5.37 0.74 -1.32
CA GLY A 37 -5.11 1.79 -2.31
C GLY A 37 -3.82 2.56 -2.05
N LEU A 38 -3.03 2.77 -3.10
CA LEU A 38 -1.73 3.42 -3.03
C LEU A 38 -1.81 4.86 -2.51
N ALA A 39 -2.89 5.60 -2.81
CA ALA A 39 -3.08 6.95 -2.31
C ALA A 39 -3.17 7.01 -0.76
N ARG A 40 -3.85 6.04 -0.15
CA ARG A 40 -3.96 5.94 1.31
C ARG A 40 -2.64 5.47 1.93
N ILE A 41 -1.99 4.48 1.32
CA ILE A 41 -0.68 3.98 1.76
C ILE A 41 0.36 5.12 1.72
N LYS A 42 0.42 5.86 0.61
CA LYS A 42 1.29 7.01 0.45
C LYS A 42 1.10 8.06 1.55
N THR A 43 -0.15 8.38 1.90
CA THR A 43 -0.45 9.33 2.98
C THR A 43 0.18 8.88 4.31
N LEU A 44 0.09 7.59 4.63
CA LEU A 44 0.70 7.03 5.85
C LEU A 44 2.23 7.05 5.78
N PHE A 45 2.82 6.74 4.62
CA PHE A 45 4.27 6.79 4.43
C PHE A 45 4.81 8.21 4.56
N ASP A 46 4.12 9.18 3.97
CA ASP A 46 4.49 10.59 4.06
C ASP A 46 4.38 11.11 5.50
N GLN A 47 3.34 10.71 6.24
CA GLN A 47 3.22 11.04 7.66
C GLN A 47 4.41 10.47 8.46
N ALA A 48 4.74 9.18 8.27
CA ALA A 48 5.88 8.57 8.95
C ALA A 48 7.22 9.27 8.62
N ARG A 49 7.40 9.69 7.36
CA ARG A 49 8.57 10.48 6.91
C ARG A 49 8.61 11.87 7.54
N GLN A 50 7.47 12.51 7.79
CA GLN A 50 7.38 13.79 8.51
C GLN A 50 7.69 13.63 10.00
N GLU A 51 7.24 12.54 10.61
CA GLU A 51 7.47 12.24 12.03
C GLU A 51 8.93 11.85 12.33
N ASN A 52 9.62 11.20 11.38
CA ASN A 52 11.04 10.84 11.52
C ASN A 52 11.86 11.23 10.26
N PRO A 53 12.13 12.54 10.04
CA PRO A 53 12.83 13.02 8.85
C PRO A 53 14.21 12.38 8.69
N GLY A 54 14.44 11.73 7.55
CA GLY A 54 15.71 11.04 7.24
C GLY A 54 15.92 9.70 7.95
N GLY A 55 14.98 9.28 8.81
CA GLY A 55 15.04 8.04 9.58
C GLY A 55 14.07 6.95 9.11
N VAL A 56 13.51 7.05 7.90
CA VAL A 56 12.53 6.09 7.36
C VAL A 56 13.10 5.29 6.20
N ILE A 57 12.92 3.97 6.23
CA ILE A 57 13.14 3.08 5.09
C ILE A 57 11.80 2.41 4.77
N ALA A 58 11.35 2.55 3.52
CA ALA A 58 10.18 1.86 3.00
C ALA A 58 10.63 0.72 2.07
N LEU A 59 10.04 -0.45 2.25
CA LEU A 59 10.36 -1.67 1.53
C LEU A 59 9.10 -2.22 0.86
N ASP A 60 9.21 -2.51 -0.43
CA ASP A 60 8.28 -3.39 -1.14
C ASP A 60 8.90 -4.79 -1.19
N ASN A 61 8.21 -5.77 -0.61
CA ASN A 61 8.69 -7.12 -0.43
C ASN A 61 8.25 -8.08 -1.54
N GLY A 62 7.57 -7.61 -2.59
CA GLY A 62 7.22 -8.41 -3.78
C GLY A 62 5.73 -8.65 -3.98
N ASP A 63 5.42 -9.41 -5.03
CA ASP A 63 4.05 -9.67 -5.52
C ASP A 63 3.23 -8.40 -5.82
N THR A 64 3.93 -7.38 -6.33
CA THR A 64 3.37 -6.05 -6.61
C THR A 64 2.60 -5.99 -7.93
N PHE A 65 3.10 -6.62 -8.99
CA PHE A 65 2.77 -6.27 -10.39
C PHE A 65 1.73 -7.17 -11.10
N HIS A 66 0.95 -7.97 -10.36
CA HIS A 66 -0.08 -8.85 -10.95
C HIS A 66 -1.26 -9.05 -10.00
N GLY A 67 -2.49 -9.19 -10.51
CA GLY A 67 -3.68 -9.52 -9.70
C GLY A 67 -4.95 -8.74 -10.05
N THR A 68 -4.81 -7.59 -10.72
CA THR A 68 -5.95 -6.79 -11.22
C THR A 68 -5.91 -6.60 -12.73
N HIS A 69 -7.05 -6.26 -13.34
CA HIS A 69 -7.09 -5.87 -14.76
C HIS A 69 -6.14 -4.70 -15.05
N PHE A 70 -6.08 -3.73 -14.14
CA PHE A 70 -5.18 -2.58 -14.24
C PHE A 70 -3.71 -3.00 -14.39
N ALA A 71 -3.26 -3.97 -13.58
CA ALA A 71 -1.89 -4.48 -13.64
C ALA A 71 -1.65 -5.34 -14.90
N VAL A 72 -2.63 -6.13 -15.34
CA VAL A 72 -2.43 -7.10 -16.42
C VAL A 72 -2.49 -6.46 -17.82
N GLN A 73 -3.39 -5.49 -18.03
CA GLN A 73 -3.69 -4.95 -19.36
C GLN A 73 -2.47 -4.36 -20.09
N ASP A 74 -1.52 -3.77 -19.35
CA ASP A 74 -0.33 -3.12 -19.91
C ASP A 74 1.00 -3.68 -19.39
N ARG A 75 0.95 -4.87 -18.77
CA ARG A 75 2.09 -5.50 -18.07
C ARG A 75 2.65 -4.61 -16.95
N ALA A 76 1.75 -4.02 -16.17
CA ALA A 76 1.96 -3.18 -15.01
C ALA A 76 2.79 -1.92 -15.25
N ARG A 77 2.91 -1.46 -16.50
CA ARG A 77 3.70 -0.28 -16.84
C ARG A 77 3.12 0.99 -16.22
N ALA A 78 1.80 1.11 -16.18
CA ALA A 78 1.10 2.22 -15.52
C ALA A 78 1.29 2.22 -14.00
N MET A 79 1.65 1.09 -13.38
CA MET A 79 1.90 1.02 -11.94
C MET A 79 3.25 1.59 -11.54
N VAL A 80 4.29 1.46 -12.38
CA VAL A 80 5.66 1.91 -12.07
C VAL A 80 5.72 3.35 -11.53
N PRO A 81 5.13 4.37 -12.20
CA PRO A 81 5.17 5.72 -11.66
C PRO A 81 4.42 5.87 -10.33
N LEU A 82 3.38 5.06 -10.07
CA LEU A 82 2.62 5.10 -8.83
C LEU A 82 3.41 4.51 -7.66
N ILE A 83 4.12 3.40 -7.90
CA ILE A 83 5.02 2.80 -6.90
C ILE A 83 6.17 3.76 -6.58
N ASN A 84 6.77 4.40 -7.59
CA ASN A 84 7.90 5.32 -7.39
C ASN A 84 7.57 6.53 -6.50
N VAL A 85 6.30 6.92 -6.39
CA VAL A 85 5.87 8.09 -5.59
C VAL A 85 5.23 7.71 -4.26
N THR A 86 5.05 6.42 -3.98
CA THR A 86 4.51 5.90 -2.72
C THR A 86 5.55 6.00 -1.61
#